data_AF-A0A9E3C231-F1
#
_entry.id   AF-A0A9E3C231-F1
#
_cell.length_a   1.000
_cell.length_b   1.000
_cell.length_c   1.000
_cell.angle_alpha   90.00
_cell.angle_beta   90.00
_cell.angle_gamma   90.00
#
_symmetry.space_group_name_H-M   'P 1'
#
loop_
_entity.id
_entity.type
_entity.pdbx_description
1 polymer ?
#
loop_
_entity_poly.entity_id
_entity_poly.type
_entity_poly.pdbx_seq_one_letter_code
_entity_poly.pdbx_strand_id
1 'polypeptide(L)' 'MDGIHPIAPPDVGDEMHMVRRLGWALLYQWDRVPDDLRDRLIEQAVFTQDRYQTAQLKERIAAFVGKHAEAFKAQKT' A
#
# COMPACT_ATOMS: atom_id res chain seq x y z
N MET A 1 2.58 10.23 -21.05
CA MET A 1 2.16 9.47 -19.86
C MET A 1 3.41 8.79 -19.36
N ASP A 2 4.05 9.35 -18.33
CA ASP A 2 5.22 8.71 -17.74
C ASP A 2 4.75 7.36 -17.19
N GLY A 3 5.21 6.30 -17.85
CA GLY A 3 4.81 4.93 -17.53
C GLY A 3 5.19 4.67 -16.08
N ILE A 4 4.21 4.25 -15.28
CA ILE A 4 4.50 3.75 -13.95
C ILE A 4 5.35 2.50 -14.14
N HIS A 5 6.65 2.65 -13.87
CA HIS A 5 7.57 1.54 -13.93
C HIS A 5 7.32 0.64 -12.72
N PRO A 6 7.19 -0.68 -12.91
CA PRO A 6 7.17 -1.62 -11.81
C PRO A 6 8.40 -1.37 -10.94
N ILE A 7 8.18 -0.94 -9.70
CA ILE A 7 9.27 -0.89 -8.73
C ILE A 7 9.43 -2.32 -8.26
N ALA A 8 10.48 -3.00 -8.69
CA ALA A 8 10.97 -4.16 -7.97
C ALA A 8 11.61 -3.59 -6.70
N PRO A 9 10.98 -3.73 -5.51
CA PRO A 9 11.59 -3.23 -4.29
C PRO A 9 12.92 -3.94 -4.07
N PRO A 10 13.93 -3.24 -3.51
CA PRO A 10 15.17 -3.90 -3.13
C PRO A 10 14.89 -5.02 -2.13
N ASP A 11 15.73 -6.06 -2.14
CA ASP A 11 15.72 -7.04 -1.06
C ASP A 11 16.23 -6.36 0.22
N VAL A 12 15.30 -6.11 1.15
CA VAL A 12 15.59 -5.50 2.45
C VAL A 12 15.91 -6.55 3.53
N GLY A 13 15.92 -7.84 3.20
CA GLY A 13 16.28 -8.94 4.10
C GLY A 13 15.64 -8.82 5.49
N ASP A 14 16.49 -8.79 6.52
CA ASP A 14 16.08 -8.72 7.93
C ASP A 14 15.38 -7.39 8.30
N GLU A 15 15.50 -6.35 7.47
CA GLU A 15 14.87 -5.04 7.66
C GLU A 15 13.41 -5.00 7.20
N MET A 16 12.83 -6.11 6.74
CA MET A 16 11.41 -6.20 6.36
C MET A 16 10.45 -5.72 7.47
N HIS A 17 10.89 -5.76 8.74
CA HIS A 17 10.12 -5.20 9.85
C HIS A 17 9.95 -3.66 9.77
N MET A 18 10.88 -2.94 9.15
CA MET A 18 10.77 -1.50 8.89
C MET A 18 9.72 -1.21 7.82
N VAL A 19 9.71 -1.97 6.72
CA VAL A 19 8.68 -1.87 5.68
C VAL A 19 7.29 -2.07 6.27
N ARG A 20 7.11 -3.08 7.14
CA ARG A 20 5.83 -3.31 7.84
C ARG A 20 5.43 -2.12 8.71
N ARG A 21 6.36 -1.56 9.50
CA ARG A 21 6.08 -0.40 10.38
C ARG A 21 5.70 0.84 9.58
N LEU A 22 6.41 1.12 8.50
CA LEU A 22 6.12 2.23 7.59
C LEU A 22 4.80 2.04 6.85
N GLY A 23 4.50 0.80 6.41
CA GLY A 23 3.22 0.44 5.82
C GLY A 23 2.06 0.72 6.76
N TRP A 24 2.16 0.33 8.04
CA TRP A 24 1.16 0.66 9.05
C TRP A 24 1.03 2.17 9.29
N ALA A 25 2.15 2.88 9.40
CA ALA A 25 2.13 4.34 9.58
C ALA A 25 1.43 5.05 8.40
N LEU A 26 1.64 4.57 7.17
CA LEU A 26 0.95 5.08 5.98
C LEU A 26 -0.56 4.77 6.03
N LEU A 27 -0.94 3.54 6.40
CA LEU A 27 -2.35 3.17 6.52
C LEU A 27 -3.07 4.04 7.56
N TYR A 28 -2.44 4.36 8.70
CA TYR A 28 -3.05 5.26 9.70
C TYR A 28 -3.27 6.71 9.24
N GLN A 29 -2.63 7.10 8.14
CA GLN A 29 -2.77 8.43 7.54
C GLN A 29 -3.55 8.38 6.24
N TRP A 30 -4.16 7.23 5.90
CA TRP A 30 -4.71 6.97 4.57
C TRP A 30 -5.80 7.97 4.16
N ASP A 31 -6.58 8.47 5.11
CA ASP A 31 -7.61 9.50 4.90
C ASP A 31 -7.03 10.87 4.54
N ARG A 32 -5.75 11.12 4.86
CA ARG A 32 -5.01 12.34 4.53
C ARG A 32 -4.23 12.23 3.23
N VAL A 33 -4.12 11.04 2.65
CA VAL A 33 -3.44 10.85 1.37
C VAL A 33 -4.34 11.38 0.26
N PRO A 34 -3.86 12.22 -0.67
CA PRO A 34 -4.62 12.63 -1.85
C PRO A 34 -5.08 11.43 -2.70
N ASP A 35 -6.24 11.52 -3.35
CA ASP A 35 -6.83 10.40 -4.10
C ASP A 35 -5.91 9.91 -5.23
N ASP A 36 -5.29 10.84 -5.97
CA ASP A 36 -4.33 10.51 -7.04
C ASP A 36 -3.08 9.78 -6.52
N LEU A 37 -2.64 10.12 -5.31
CA LEU A 37 -1.53 9.42 -4.66
C LEU A 37 -1.97 8.06 -4.10
N ARG A 38 -3.21 7.92 -3.59
CA ARG A 38 -3.76 6.62 -3.17
C ARG A 38 -3.81 5.64 -4.34
N ASP A 39 -4.26 6.09 -5.51
CA ASP A 39 -4.29 5.27 -6.72
C ASP A 39 -2.90 4.77 -7.11
N ARG A 40 -1.90 5.67 -7.10
CA ARG A 40 -0.50 5.31 -7.39
C ARG A 40 0.07 4.33 -6.36
N LEU A 41 -0.23 4.51 -5.08
CA LEU A 41 0.22 3.61 -4.00
C LEU A 41 -0.38 2.21 -4.18
N ILE A 42 -1.67 2.11 -4.54
CA ILE A 42 -2.32 0.83 -4.84
C ILE A 42 -1.67 0.17 -6.06
N GLU A 43 -1.40 0.93 -7.12
CA GLU A 43 -0.74 0.41 -8.32
C GLU A 43 0.67 -0.10 -8.02
N GLN A 44 1.47 0.63 -7.25
CA GLN A 44 2.80 0.19 -6.82
C GLN A 44 2.74 -1.06 -5.92
N ALA A 45 1.75 -1.16 -5.04
CA ALA A 45 1.56 -2.33 -4.19
C ALA A 45 1.25 -3.60 -5.00
N VAL A 46 0.59 -3.49 -6.17
CA VAL A 46 0.37 -4.63 -7.08
C VAL A 46 1.67 -5.15 -7.69
N PHE A 47 2.64 -4.27 -7.97
CA PHE A 47 3.94 -4.64 -8.52
C PHE A 47 4.94 -5.14 -7.48
N THR A 48 4.63 -5.01 -6.18
CA THR A 48 5.46 -5.51 -5.11
C THR A 48 5.44 -7.04 -5.11
N GLN A 49 6.62 -7.68 -5.23
CA GLN A 49 6.70 -9.13 -5.16
C GLN A 49 6.25 -9.64 -3.80
N ASP A 50 5.31 -10.57 -3.83
CA ASP A 50 4.80 -11.30 -2.68
C ASP A 50 4.44 -12.72 -3.12
N ARG A 51 4.43 -13.67 -2.17
CA ARG A 51 4.05 -15.07 -2.42
C ARG A 51 2.58 -15.25 -2.81
N TYR A 52 1.73 -14.25 -2.56
CA TYR A 52 0.29 -14.26 -2.84
C TYR A 52 -0.07 -13.40 -4.06
N GLN A 53 0.35 -13.84 -5.24
CA GLN A 53 -0.02 -13.21 -6.51
C GLN A 53 -1.42 -13.67 -6.95
N THR A 54 -2.32 -12.73 -7.27
CA THR A 54 -3.65 -13.03 -7.85
C THR A 54 -4.00 -12.04 -8.94
N ALA A 55 -4.77 -12.48 -9.95
CA ALA A 55 -5.15 -11.65 -11.09
C ALA A 55 -5.94 -10.36 -10.73
N GLN A 56 -6.55 -10.31 -9.55
CA GLN A 56 -7.37 -9.18 -9.06
C GLN A 56 -6.72 -8.47 -7.85
N LEU A 57 -5.38 -8.43 -7.79
CA LEU A 57 -4.67 -7.89 -6.64
C LEU A 57 -5.01 -6.41 -6.39
N LYS A 58 -5.19 -5.61 -7.45
CA LYS A 58 -5.56 -4.19 -7.35
C LYS A 58 -6.90 -4.02 -6.63
N GLU A 59 -7.92 -4.74 -7.08
CA GLU A 59 -9.28 -4.71 -6.52
C GLU A 59 -9.29 -5.21 -5.07
N ARG A 60 -8.50 -6.25 -4.77
CA ARG A 60 -8.38 -6.79 -3.41
C ARG A 60 -7.71 -5.81 -2.44
N ILE A 61 -6.67 -5.09 -2.88
CA ILE A 61 -6.03 -4.05 -2.08
C ILE A 61 -7.01 -2.90 -1.83
N ALA A 62 -7.71 -2.42 -2.87
CA ALA A 62 -8.72 -1.38 -2.73
C ALA A 62 -9.84 -1.79 -1.77
N ALA A 63 -10.35 -3.02 -1.90
CA ALA A 63 -11.37 -3.58 -1.01
C ALA A 63 -10.86 -3.75 0.43
N PHE A 64 -9.61 -4.19 0.62
CA PHE A 64 -8.98 -4.28 1.94
C PHE A 64 -8.95 -2.91 2.62
N VAL A 65 -8.44 -1.90 1.90
CA VAL A 65 -8.36 -0.53 2.40
C VAL A 65 -9.73 0.03 2.76
N GLY A 66 -10.72 -0.13 1.87
CA GLY A 66 -12.09 0.32 2.11
C GLY A 66 -12.74 -0.37 3.32
N LYS A 67 -12.58 -1.69 3.44
CA LYS A 67 -13.11 -2.48 4.55
C LYS A 67 -12.55 -2.02 5.91
N HIS A 68 -11.30 -1.58 5.94
CA HIS A 68 -10.59 -1.22 7.16
C HIS A 68 -10.44 0.30 7.37
N ALA A 69 -11.07 1.13 6.53
CA ALA A 69 -10.91 2.58 6.55
C ALA A 69 -11.17 3.21 7.93
N GLU A 70 -12.18 2.75 8.66
CA GLU A 70 -12.46 3.23 10.03
C GLU A 70 -11.34 2.89 11.02
N ALA A 71 -10.73 1.71 10.91
CA ALA A 71 -9.61 1.29 11.75
C ALA A 71 -8.31 2.05 11.43
N PHE A 72 -8.23 2.61 10.22
CA PHE A 72 -7.11 3.38 9.72
C PHE A 72 -7.22 4.88 9.99
N LYS A 73 -8.37 5.37 10.47
CA LYS A 73 -8.45 6.75 10.95
C LYS A 73 -7.50 6.90 12.12
N ALA A 74 -6.48 7.74 11.97
CA ALA A 74 -5.64 8.14 13.08
C ALA A 74 -6.55 8.55 14.25
N GLN A 75 -6.30 7.99 15.44
CA GLN A 75 -6.83 8.60 16.65
C GLN A 75 -6.32 10.04 16.65
N LYS A 76 -7.22 11.00 16.44
CA LYS A 76 -6.95 12.43 16.55
C LYS A 76 -6.46 12.64 17.98
N THR A 77 -5.16 12.58 18.16
CA THR A 77 -4.49 12.94 19.42
C THR A 77 -4.11 14.39 19.31
#